data_AF-A0A7Y2AXA4-F1
#
_entry.id   AF-A0A7Y2AXA4-F1
#
_cell.length_a   1.000
_cell.length_b   1.000
_cell.length_c   1.000
_cell.angle_alpha   90.00
_cell.angle_beta   90.00
_cell.angle_gamma   90.00
#
_symmetry.space_group_name_H-M   'P 1'
#
loop_
_entity.id
_entity.type
_entity.pdbx_description
1 polymer ?
#
loop_
_entity_poly.entity_id
_entity_poly.type
_entity_poly.pdbx_seq_one_letter_code
_entity_poly.pdbx_strand_id
1 'polypeptide(L)'
;MDVFGNLFEVIWKLAIPVGGLSFLMVWWALRKGVLSETGGLKALGKEIEAMGKRHKDKKKESPRVNPLHGKWLKFGGGFYGTVALYTYGLIEWVEIRETIERFGGFSSFIGELSINLFINMFINGLMNFIAAISWPVYWIREFGSNHMWIWFLVAYGAYWLGMRMAQWLVLKERSG
;
A
#
# COMPACT_ATOMS: atom_id res chain seq x y z
N MET A 1 -7.39 15.21 22.41
CA MET A 1 -5.98 14.97 22.07
C MET A 1 -5.48 16.15 21.26
N ASP A 2 -4.31 16.67 21.60
CA ASP A 2 -3.72 17.83 20.92
C ASP A 2 -3.21 17.47 19.52
N VAL A 3 -3.24 18.45 18.61
CA VAL A 3 -2.85 18.30 17.19
C VAL A 3 -1.47 17.66 17.02
N PHE A 4 -0.54 17.93 17.94
CA PHE A 4 0.81 17.38 17.93
C PHE A 4 0.88 15.88 18.23
N GLY A 5 0.03 15.37 19.13
CA GLY A 5 -0.04 13.92 19.41
C GLY A 5 -0.53 13.14 18.20
N ASN A 6 -1.56 13.67 17.53
CA ASN A 6 -2.10 13.06 16.31
C ASN A 6 -1.09 13.10 15.15
N LEU A 7 -0.25 14.13 15.07
CA LEU A 7 0.75 14.24 14.00
C LEU A 7 1.84 13.17 14.09
N PHE A 8 2.33 12.88 15.30
CA PHE A 8 3.32 11.82 15.50
C PHE A 8 2.77 10.45 15.10
N GLU A 9 1.55 10.13 15.51
CA GLU A 9 0.90 8.87 15.13
C GLU A 9 0.69 8.77 13.62
N VAL A 10 0.25 9.84 12.97
CA VAL A 10 0.06 9.87 11.51
C VAL A 10 1.39 9.67 10.79
N ILE A 11 2.47 10.30 11.25
CA ILE A 11 3.79 10.11 10.65
C ILE A 11 4.21 8.64 10.79
N TRP A 12 4.08 8.08 11.97
CA TRP A 12 4.56 6.73 12.29
C TRP A 12 3.71 5.62 11.66
N LYS A 13 2.38 5.68 11.84
CA LYS A 13 1.43 4.66 11.40
C LYS A 13 1.03 4.79 9.93
N LEU A 14 1.18 5.97 9.30
CA LEU A 14 0.74 6.18 7.92
C LEU A 14 1.85 6.70 7.01
N ALA A 15 2.48 7.82 7.34
CA ALA A 15 3.39 8.50 6.41
C ALA A 15 4.65 7.69 6.12
N ILE A 16 5.34 7.21 7.15
CA ILE A 16 6.57 6.40 7.01
C ILE A 16 6.27 5.10 6.24
N PRO A 17 5.24 4.30 6.61
CA PRO A 17 4.89 3.11 5.85
C PRO A 17 4.52 3.39 4.39
N VAL A 18 3.72 4.44 4.13
CA VAL A 18 3.34 4.82 2.77
C VAL A 18 4.54 5.29 1.95
N GLY A 19 5.44 6.08 2.54
CA GLY A 19 6.67 6.52 1.91
C GLY A 19 7.62 5.36 1.61
N GLY A 20 7.77 4.42 2.56
CA GLY A 20 8.56 3.20 2.39
C GLY A 20 7.99 2.29 1.31
N LEU A 21 6.68 2.05 1.31
CA LEU A 21 6.02 1.29 0.26
C LEU A 21 6.16 1.98 -1.10
N SER A 22 5.95 3.30 -1.16
CA SER A 22 6.18 4.10 -2.37
C SER A 22 7.59 3.89 -2.93
N PHE A 23 8.60 4.02 -2.07
CA PHE A 23 10.00 3.80 -2.43
C PHE A 23 10.20 2.40 -3.00
N LEU A 24 9.78 1.35 -2.29
CA LEU A 24 9.98 -0.04 -2.71
C LEU A 24 9.32 -0.34 -4.06
N MET A 25 8.08 0.11 -4.23
CA MET A 25 7.30 -0.14 -5.44
C MET A 25 7.92 0.56 -6.66
N VAL A 26 8.30 1.82 -6.51
CA VAL A 26 8.88 2.61 -7.59
C VAL A 26 10.31 2.18 -7.91
N TRP A 27 11.15 1.98 -6.90
CA TRP A 27 12.54 1.55 -7.08
C TRP A 27 12.62 0.23 -7.83
N TRP A 28 11.79 -0.73 -7.44
CA TRP A 28 11.81 -2.03 -8.09
C TRP A 28 11.23 -1.99 -9.52
N ALA A 29 10.22 -1.15 -9.77
CA ALA A 29 9.69 -0.93 -11.13
C ALA A 29 10.72 -0.26 -12.07
N LEU A 30 11.50 0.71 -11.56
CA LEU A 30 12.59 1.35 -12.28
C LEU A 30 13.71 0.36 -12.60
N ARG A 31 14.16 -0.43 -11.60
CA ARG A 31 15.20 -1.45 -11.81
C ARG A 31 14.83 -2.52 -12.83
N LYS A 32 13.55 -2.86 -12.96
CA LYS A 32 13.06 -3.83 -13.96
C LYS A 32 12.81 -3.20 -15.34
N GLY A 33 13.07 -1.90 -15.50
CA GLY A 33 12.84 -1.14 -16.73
C GLY A 33 11.37 -1.05 -17.11
N VAL A 34 10.46 -1.17 -16.14
CA VAL A 34 9.01 -1.03 -16.36
C VAL A 34 8.60 0.44 -16.35
N LEU A 35 9.29 1.25 -15.56
CA LEU A 35 9.20 2.72 -15.55
C LEU A 35 10.45 3.32 -16.19
N SER A 36 10.29 4.47 -16.83
CA SER A 36 11.41 5.25 -17.34
C SER A 36 11.98 6.14 -16.23
N GLU A 37 13.31 6.28 -16.23
CA GLU A 37 14.03 7.12 -15.27
C GLU A 37 14.16 8.57 -15.76
N THR A 38 13.92 8.79 -17.05
CA THR A 38 14.30 9.98 -17.81
C THR A 38 13.28 11.13 -17.78
N GLY A 39 12.30 11.06 -16.88
CA GLY A 39 11.34 12.14 -16.63
C GLY A 39 11.38 12.66 -15.19
N GLY A 40 11.03 13.93 -14.98
CA GLY A 40 10.81 14.43 -13.62
C GLY A 40 9.69 13.68 -12.88
N LEU A 41 9.55 13.87 -11.57
CA LEU A 41 8.58 13.14 -10.72
C LEU A 41 7.14 13.16 -11.23
N LYS A 42 6.73 14.23 -11.92
CA LYS A 42 5.40 14.34 -12.55
C LYS A 42 5.24 13.37 -13.73
N ALA A 43 6.29 13.15 -14.51
CA ALA A 43 6.28 12.16 -15.59
C ALA A 43 6.23 10.74 -15.01
N LEU A 44 7.02 10.47 -13.97
CA LEU A 44 7.00 9.19 -13.25
C LEU A 44 5.61 8.86 -12.70
N GLY A 45 4.94 9.84 -12.07
CA GLY A 45 3.56 9.67 -11.61
C GLY A 45 2.58 9.34 -12.74
N LYS A 46 2.71 10.01 -13.91
CA LYS A 46 1.89 9.71 -15.10
C LYS A 46 2.14 8.32 -15.65
N GLU A 47 3.37 7.85 -15.65
CA GLU A 47 3.71 6.49 -16.09
C GLU A 47 3.11 5.43 -15.18
N ILE A 48 3.17 5.64 -13.86
CA ILE A 48 2.54 4.74 -12.88
C ILE A 48 1.02 4.68 -13.11
N GLU A 49 0.37 5.83 -13.31
CA GLU A 49 -1.07 5.87 -13.59
C GLU A 49 -1.43 5.17 -14.91
N ALA A 50 -0.64 5.40 -15.96
CA ALA A 50 -0.79 4.74 -17.24
C ALA A 50 -0.59 3.22 -17.12
N MET A 51 0.34 2.78 -16.27
CA MET A 51 0.56 1.36 -15.96
C MET A 51 -0.67 0.73 -15.30
N GLY A 52 -1.27 1.42 -14.33
CA GLY A 52 -2.51 0.97 -13.67
C GLY A 52 -3.67 0.81 -14.65
N LYS A 53 -3.85 1.77 -15.57
CA LYS A 53 -4.88 1.69 -16.62
C LYS A 53 -4.65 0.51 -17.57
N ARG A 54 -3.41 0.35 -18.07
CA ARG A 54 -3.04 -0.77 -18.94
C ARG A 54 -3.25 -2.14 -18.28
N HIS A 55 -3.02 -2.24 -16.97
CA HIS A 55 -3.24 -3.48 -16.22
C HIS A 55 -4.74 -3.83 -16.09
N LYS A 56 -5.62 -2.82 -16.01
CA LYS A 56 -7.07 -3.05 -16.05
C LYS A 56 -7.54 -3.54 -17.42
N ASP A 57 -7.02 -2.95 -18.49
CA ASP A 57 -7.47 -3.23 -19.86
C ASP A 57 -6.89 -4.55 -20.42
N LYS A 58 -5.63 -4.86 -20.07
CA LYS A 58 -4.99 -6.11 -20.46
C LYS A 58 -4.97 -7.03 -19.25
N LYS A 59 -5.91 -7.99 -19.19
CA LYS A 59 -5.90 -9.16 -18.28
C LYS A 59 -4.62 -10.00 -18.31
N LYS A 60 -3.60 -9.64 -19.10
CA LYS A 60 -2.29 -10.29 -19.16
C LYS A 60 -1.31 -9.55 -18.26
N GLU A 61 -0.94 -10.20 -17.16
CA GLU A 61 0.22 -9.82 -16.36
C GLU A 61 1.45 -9.71 -17.27
N SER A 62 2.14 -8.57 -17.22
CA SER A 62 3.47 -8.49 -17.80
C SER A 62 4.37 -9.44 -17.00
N PRO A 63 5.12 -10.37 -17.64
CA PRO A 63 5.97 -11.37 -16.94
C PRO A 63 7.05 -10.78 -16.01
N ARG A 64 7.19 -9.45 -15.97
CA ARG A 64 8.18 -8.72 -15.18
C ARG A 64 7.62 -8.16 -13.86
N VAL A 65 6.34 -8.42 -13.56
CA VAL A 65 5.59 -7.81 -12.44
C VAL A 65 5.31 -8.88 -11.37
N ASN A 66 6.08 -8.90 -10.28
CA ASN A 66 5.82 -9.68 -9.05
C ASN A 66 4.38 -9.45 -8.55
N PRO A 67 3.80 -10.47 -7.88
CA PRO A 67 2.53 -10.40 -7.17
C PRO A 67 2.22 -9.08 -6.42
N LEU A 68 3.21 -8.49 -5.73
CA LEU A 68 2.98 -7.25 -4.97
C LEU A 68 2.67 -6.05 -5.86
N HIS A 69 3.33 -5.92 -7.02
CA HIS A 69 2.99 -4.90 -8.03
C HIS A 69 1.65 -5.19 -8.68
N GLY A 70 1.31 -6.46 -8.89
CA GLY A 70 -0.04 -6.83 -9.33
C GLY A 70 -1.12 -6.32 -8.37
N LYS A 71 -0.96 -6.54 -7.05
CA LYS A 71 -1.88 -6.01 -6.04
C LYS A 71 -1.92 -4.48 -6.03
N TRP A 72 -0.77 -3.81 -6.09
CA TRP A 72 -0.71 -2.35 -6.15
C TRP A 72 -1.43 -1.76 -7.37
N LEU A 73 -1.23 -2.36 -8.55
CA LEU A 73 -1.90 -1.95 -9.79
C LEU A 73 -3.40 -2.25 -9.77
N LYS A 74 -3.85 -3.30 -9.08
CA LYS A 74 -5.29 -3.56 -8.84
C LYS A 74 -5.93 -2.41 -8.04
N PHE A 75 -5.22 -1.81 -7.10
CA PHE A 75 -5.65 -0.61 -6.39
C PHE A 75 -5.47 0.69 -7.20
N GLY A 76 -5.07 0.60 -8.48
CA GLY A 76 -4.90 1.74 -9.39
C GLY A 76 -3.48 2.31 -9.45
N GLY A 77 -2.55 1.78 -8.66
CA GLY A 77 -1.19 2.31 -8.53
C GLY A 77 -1.18 3.74 -7.97
N GLY A 78 -0.05 4.43 -8.12
CA GLY A 78 0.10 5.83 -7.71
C GLY A 78 -0.11 6.02 -6.20
N PHE A 79 -0.40 7.26 -5.78
CA PHE A 79 -0.63 7.56 -4.36
C PHE A 79 -1.78 6.76 -3.77
N TYR A 80 -2.96 6.82 -4.40
CA TYR A 80 -4.16 6.15 -3.90
C TYR A 80 -3.97 4.63 -3.79
N GLY A 81 -3.38 4.00 -4.81
CA GLY A 81 -3.11 2.57 -4.79
C GLY A 81 -2.05 2.18 -3.76
N THR A 82 -1.06 3.05 -3.49
CA THR A 82 -0.08 2.82 -2.43
C THR A 82 -0.75 2.85 -1.05
N VAL A 83 -1.59 3.85 -0.76
CA VAL A 83 -2.28 3.93 0.53
C VAL A 83 -3.28 2.79 0.69
N ALA A 84 -4.03 2.44 -0.35
CA ALA A 84 -4.96 1.32 -0.33
C ALA A 84 -4.23 -0.01 -0.10
N LEU A 85 -3.12 -0.26 -0.80
CA LEU A 85 -2.33 -1.49 -0.60
C LEU A 85 -1.76 -1.57 0.82
N TYR A 86 -1.24 -0.45 1.35
CA TYR A 86 -0.77 -0.39 2.73
C TYR A 86 -1.90 -0.68 3.73
N THR A 87 -3.04 -0.02 3.56
CA THR A 87 -4.21 -0.19 4.43
C THR A 87 -4.72 -1.62 4.40
N TYR A 88 -4.78 -2.23 3.22
CA TYR A 88 -5.15 -3.64 3.05
C TYR A 88 -4.22 -4.57 3.83
N GLY A 89 -2.91 -4.41 3.65
CA GLY A 89 -1.92 -5.24 4.34
C GLY A 89 -1.95 -5.05 5.86
N LEU A 90 -2.19 -3.82 6.34
CA LEU A 90 -2.33 -3.52 7.76
C LEU A 90 -3.54 -4.23 8.37
N ILE A 91 -4.72 -4.12 7.73
CA ILE A 91 -5.95 -4.74 8.21
C ILE A 91 -5.83 -6.27 8.19
N GLU A 92 -5.35 -6.86 7.08
CA GLU A 92 -5.15 -8.31 6.99
C GLU A 92 -4.18 -8.81 8.06
N TRP A 93 -3.09 -8.08 8.32
CA TRP A 93 -2.11 -8.46 9.33
C TRP A 93 -2.70 -8.49 10.74
N VAL A 94 -3.46 -7.46 11.11
CA VAL A 94 -4.13 -7.38 12.41
C VAL A 94 -5.14 -8.53 12.55
N GLU A 95 -5.98 -8.76 11.55
CA GLU A 95 -6.97 -9.83 11.59
C GLU A 95 -6.33 -11.23 11.69
N ILE A 96 -5.28 -11.51 10.92
CA ILE A 96 -4.56 -12.79 10.98
C ILE A 96 -4.00 -13.00 12.38
N ARG A 97 -3.36 -11.97 12.96
CA ARG A 97 -2.80 -12.03 14.31
C ARG A 97 -3.90 -12.31 15.35
N GLU A 98 -4.98 -11.54 15.32
CA GLU A 98 -6.11 -11.69 16.26
C GLU A 98 -6.79 -13.06 16.14
N THR A 99 -6.88 -13.57 14.92
CA THR A 99 -7.44 -14.91 14.65
C THR A 99 -6.55 -15.98 15.30
N ILE A 100 -5.24 -15.92 15.08
CA ILE A 100 -4.28 -16.87 15.68
C ILE A 100 -4.33 -16.79 17.21
N GLU A 101 -4.39 -15.59 17.79
CA GLU A 101 -4.52 -15.40 19.24
C GLU A 101 -5.84 -15.97 19.78
N ARG A 102 -6.96 -15.77 19.07
CA ARG A 102 -8.28 -16.31 19.44
C ARG A 102 -8.31 -17.84 19.51
N PHE A 103 -7.56 -18.52 18.64
CA PHE A 103 -7.45 -19.98 18.66
C PHE A 103 -6.47 -20.51 19.72
N GLY A 104 -5.80 -19.65 20.49
CA GLY A 104 -4.81 -20.06 21.48
C GLY A 104 -3.43 -20.36 20.88
N GLY A 105 -3.14 -19.82 19.70
CA GLY A 105 -1.85 -19.93 19.03
C GLY A 105 -1.91 -20.66 17.69
N PHE A 106 -0.77 -20.65 16.99
CA PHE A 106 -0.68 -21.12 15.61
C PHE A 106 -0.97 -22.61 15.46
N SER A 107 -0.53 -23.44 16.42
CA SER A 107 -0.77 -24.89 16.38
C SER A 107 -2.26 -25.22 16.45
N SER A 108 -2.99 -24.54 17.33
CA SER A 108 -4.43 -24.73 17.51
C SER A 108 -5.21 -24.18 16.32
N PHE A 109 -4.79 -23.04 15.74
CA PHE A 109 -5.37 -22.50 14.52
C PHE A 109 -5.33 -23.50 13.35
N ILE A 110 -4.20 -24.19 13.16
CA ILE A 110 -4.08 -25.20 12.10
C ILE A 110 -4.98 -26.42 12.36
N GLY A 111 -5.15 -26.80 13.63
CA GLY A 111 -6.05 -27.89 14.04
C GLY A 111 -7.53 -27.59 13.79
N GLU A 112 -7.91 -26.31 13.80
CA GLU A 112 -9.29 -25.82 13.64
C GLU A 112 -9.62 -25.41 12.19
N LEU A 113 -8.74 -25.71 11.22
CA LEU A 113 -8.96 -25.45 9.80
C LEU A 113 -10.19 -26.21 9.31
N SER A 114 -11.29 -25.49 9.17
CA SER A 114 -12.58 -25.99 8.69
C SER A 114 -13.06 -25.22 7.46
N ILE A 115 -13.98 -25.83 6.71
CA ILE A 115 -14.63 -25.16 5.56
C ILE A 115 -15.31 -23.86 6.01
N ASN A 116 -15.91 -23.86 7.21
CA ASN A 116 -16.52 -22.67 7.80
C ASN A 116 -15.50 -21.56 8.08
N LEU A 117 -14.33 -21.92 8.65
CA LEU A 117 -13.25 -20.97 8.85
C LEU A 117 -12.75 -20.39 7.52
N PHE A 118 -12.59 -21.23 6.49
CA PHE A 118 -12.18 -20.78 5.15
C PHE A 118 -13.19 -19.79 4.53
N ILE A 119 -14.49 -20.09 4.60
CA ILE A 119 -15.54 -19.21 4.10
C ILE A 119 -15.50 -17.86 4.83
N ASN A 120 -15.36 -17.88 6.16
CA ASN A 120 -15.26 -16.66 6.96
C ASN A 120 -14.01 -15.84 6.61
N MET A 121 -12.85 -16.47 6.47
CA MET A 121 -11.62 -15.80 6.04
C MET A 121 -11.77 -15.20 4.63
N PHE A 122 -12.48 -15.87 3.73
CA PHE A 122 -12.74 -15.33 2.40
C PHE A 122 -13.66 -14.09 2.45
N ILE A 123 -14.75 -14.14 3.21
CA ILE A 123 -15.67 -13.01 3.39
C ILE A 123 -14.94 -11.84 4.06
N ASN A 124 -14.16 -12.10 5.11
CA ASN A 124 -13.38 -11.06 5.78
C ASN A 124 -12.33 -10.46 4.85
N GLY A 125 -11.62 -11.27 4.08
CA GLY A 125 -10.70 -10.79 3.04
C GLY A 125 -11.37 -9.85 2.05
N LEU A 126 -12.61 -10.15 1.63
CA LEU A 126 -13.41 -9.25 0.78
C LEU A 126 -13.77 -7.95 1.50
N MET A 127 -14.18 -8.01 2.78
CA MET A 127 -14.48 -6.82 3.58
C MET A 127 -13.24 -5.95 3.81
N ASN A 128 -12.08 -6.54 4.03
CA ASN A 128 -10.80 -5.85 4.16
C ASN A 128 -10.41 -5.17 2.85
N PHE A 129 -10.65 -5.82 1.72
CA PHE A 129 -10.43 -5.22 0.41
C PHE A 129 -11.32 -3.98 0.19
N ILE A 130 -12.61 -4.06 0.56
CA ILE A 130 -13.53 -2.92 0.50
C ILE A 130 -13.04 -1.80 1.44
N ALA A 131 -12.67 -2.13 2.68
CA ALA A 131 -12.15 -1.17 3.65
C ALA A 131 -10.88 -0.47 3.16
N ALA A 132 -10.00 -1.20 2.46
CA ALA A 132 -8.79 -0.66 1.88
C ALA A 132 -9.04 0.26 0.69
N ILE A 133 -10.00 -0.03 -0.19
CA ILE A 133 -10.41 0.92 -1.24
C ILE A 133 -11.06 2.16 -0.59
N SER A 134 -11.85 1.96 0.46
CA SER A 134 -12.43 3.04 1.26
C SER A 134 -11.49 3.52 2.37
N TRP A 135 -10.16 3.42 2.19
CA TRP A 135 -9.18 3.81 3.20
C TRP A 135 -9.38 5.21 3.79
N PRO A 136 -9.89 6.25 3.08
CA PRO A 136 -10.14 7.54 3.70
C PRO A 136 -11.02 7.40 4.94
N VAL A 137 -12.06 6.56 4.88
CA VAL A 137 -12.97 6.29 5.99
C VAL A 137 -12.27 5.56 7.12
N TYR A 138 -11.41 4.59 6.80
CA TYR A 138 -10.62 3.85 7.79
C TYR A 138 -9.73 4.80 8.61
N TRP A 139 -8.95 5.66 7.93
CA TRP A 139 -8.03 6.57 8.60
C TRP A 139 -8.72 7.75 9.31
N ILE A 140 -9.91 8.18 8.85
CA ILE A 140 -10.75 9.12 9.62
C ILE A 140 -11.18 8.50 10.96
N ARG A 141 -11.54 7.21 10.96
CA ARG A 141 -11.94 6.54 12.22
C ARG A 141 -10.78 6.39 13.18
N GLU A 142 -9.59 6.10 12.66
CA GLU A 142 -8.37 5.92 13.47
C GLU A 142 -7.87 7.24 14.08
N PHE A 143 -7.79 8.33 13.30
CA PHE A 143 -7.17 9.58 13.74
C PHE A 143 -8.16 10.72 14.08
N GLY A 144 -9.46 10.54 13.80
CA GLY A 144 -10.53 11.53 13.97
C GLY A 144 -10.93 12.25 12.67
N SER A 145 -11.84 13.22 12.70
CA SER A 145 -12.26 13.96 11.49
C SER A 145 -11.70 15.39 11.39
N ASN A 146 -11.34 16.01 12.52
CA ASN A 146 -11.05 17.46 12.57
C ASN A 146 -9.85 17.92 11.72
N HIS A 147 -8.93 17.02 11.33
CA HIS A 147 -7.69 17.40 10.64
C HIS A 147 -7.33 16.46 9.48
N MET A 148 -8.32 15.81 8.86
CA MET A 148 -8.12 14.81 7.81
C MET A 148 -7.16 15.30 6.70
N TRP A 149 -7.30 16.55 6.26
CA TRP A 149 -6.47 17.14 5.22
C TRP A 149 -4.98 17.15 5.56
N ILE A 150 -4.61 17.36 6.83
CA ILE A 150 -3.21 17.38 7.26
C ILE A 150 -2.60 16.00 7.05
N TRP A 151 -3.33 14.93 7.38
CA TRP A 151 -2.80 13.57 7.27
C TRP A 151 -2.66 13.13 5.82
N PHE A 152 -3.61 13.54 4.98
CA PHE A 152 -3.50 13.37 3.53
C PHE A 152 -2.26 14.07 2.97
N LEU A 153 -2.00 15.32 3.37
CA LEU A 153 -0.83 16.07 2.93
C LEU A 153 0.47 15.42 3.41
N VAL A 154 0.52 14.99 4.66
CA VAL A 154 1.69 14.33 5.24
C VAL A 154 1.95 12.98 4.54
N ALA A 155 0.93 12.15 4.34
CA ALA A 155 1.06 10.89 3.61
C ALA A 155 1.44 11.11 2.14
N TYR A 156 0.87 12.12 1.48
CA TYR A 156 1.22 12.48 0.10
C TYR A 156 2.66 12.98 -0.02
N GLY A 157 3.12 13.80 0.93
CA GLY A 157 4.50 14.24 1.02
C GLY A 157 5.46 13.06 1.18
N ALA A 158 5.15 12.12 2.08
CA ALA A 158 5.96 10.92 2.28
C ALA A 158 5.97 10.01 1.04
N TYR A 159 4.83 9.82 0.39
CA TYR A 159 4.73 9.12 -0.89
C TYR A 159 5.65 9.74 -1.95
N TRP A 160 5.61 11.08 -2.09
CA TRP A 160 6.44 11.81 -3.04
C TRP A 160 7.94 11.68 -2.73
N LEU A 161 8.32 11.79 -1.46
CA LEU A 161 9.69 11.57 -1.01
C LEU A 161 10.17 10.16 -1.33
N GLY A 162 9.33 9.15 -1.09
CA GLY A 162 9.62 7.75 -1.44
C GLY A 162 9.95 7.57 -2.93
N MET A 163 9.12 8.14 -3.81
CA MET A 163 9.37 8.08 -5.26
C MET A 163 10.67 8.80 -5.65
N ARG A 164 10.94 9.96 -5.06
CA ARG A 164 12.14 10.75 -5.32
C ARG A 164 13.41 10.02 -4.91
N MET A 165 13.40 9.40 -3.73
CA MET A 165 14.52 8.58 -3.25
C MET A 165 14.75 7.38 -4.15
N ALA A 166 13.68 6.72 -4.60
CA ALA A 166 13.77 5.59 -5.53
C ALA A 166 14.42 6.00 -6.86
N GLN A 167 13.95 7.10 -7.45
CA GLN A 167 14.53 7.63 -8.69
C GLN A 167 16.01 8.03 -8.52
N TRP A 168 16.32 8.76 -7.44
CA TRP A 168 17.68 9.19 -7.15
C TRP A 168 18.64 8.00 -6.99
N LEU A 169 18.23 6.95 -6.28
CA LEU A 169 19.03 5.76 -6.06
C LEU A 169 19.36 5.04 -7.37
N VAL A 170 18.37 4.84 -8.24
CA VAL A 170 18.59 4.15 -9.52
C VAL A 170 19.48 4.96 -10.48
N LEU A 171 19.30 6.29 -10.53
CA LEU A 171 20.17 7.17 -11.33
C LEU A 171 21.62 7.14 -10.83
N LYS A 172 21.82 7.11 -9.51
CA LYS A 172 23.14 6.98 -8.90
C LYS A 172 23.80 5.64 -9.24
N GLU A 173 23.04 4.54 -9.21
CA GLU A 173 23.55 3.20 -9.55
C GLU A 173 23.95 3.03 -11.01
N ARG A 174 23.39 3.82 -11.94
CA ARG A 174 23.72 3.76 -13.38
C ARG A 174 24.81 4.74 -13.82
N SER A 175 25.17 5.69 -12.98
CA SER A 175 26.18 6.72 -13.29
C SER A 175 27.56 6.41 -12.70
N GLY A 176 27.67 5.37 -11.85
CA GLY A 176 28.92 4.79 -11.38
C GLY A 176 29.21 3.47 -12.06
#